data_AF-A0A8S1C6U0-F1
#
_entry.id   AF-A0A8S1C6U0-F1
#
_cell.length_a   1.000
_cell.length_b   1.000
_cell.length_c   1.000
_cell.angle_alpha   90.00
_cell.angle_beta   90.00
_cell.angle_gamma   90.00
#
_symmetry.space_group_name_H-M   'P 1'
#
loop_
_entity.id
_entity.type
_entity.pdbx_description
1 polymer ?
#
loop_
_entity_poly.entity_id
_entity_poly.type
_entity_poly.pdbx_seq_one_letter_code
_entity_poly.pdbx_strand_id
1 'polypeptide(L)'
;MDFAGFDMMQADNTDQDGSRGERKESGKRGRKPGRKAEKSDMRAKLERSRQSARECRARKKLRYQYLEELVADREKAVFALREELEKYSQMSKELAQNNIPQGMDDLLAEMGMTQAGNEAFDSKPSV
;
A
#
# COMPACT_ATOMS: atom_id res chain seq x y z
N MET A 1 -27.36 -13.32 4.98
CA MET A 1 -26.16 -13.38 4.11
C MET A 1 -24.98 -13.43 5.05
N ASP A 2 -24.61 -14.62 5.48
CA ASP A 2 -23.49 -14.81 6.42
C ASP A 2 -22.28 -15.26 5.61
N PHE A 3 -21.39 -14.30 5.28
CA PHE A 3 -20.13 -14.56 4.60
C PHE A 3 -19.08 -15.03 5.63
N ALA A 4 -19.35 -16.17 6.27
CA ALA A 4 -18.39 -16.89 7.09
C ALA A 4 -17.78 -18.00 6.23
N GLY A 5 -16.62 -17.73 5.62
CA GLY A 5 -15.91 -18.74 4.83
C GLY A 5 -14.84 -18.17 3.91
N PHE A 6 -13.72 -17.70 4.47
CA PHE A 6 -12.47 -17.66 3.72
C PHE A 6 -11.39 -18.36 4.54
N ASP A 7 -11.50 -19.70 4.54
CA ASP A 7 -10.47 -20.61 5.00
C ASP A 7 -9.28 -20.50 4.03
N MET A 8 -8.27 -19.71 4.40
CA MET A 8 -7.07 -19.50 3.58
C MET A 8 -6.10 -20.68 3.76
N MET A 9 -6.47 -21.82 3.18
CA MET A 9 -5.60 -22.97 3.03
C MET A 9 -4.83 -22.86 1.70
N GLN A 10 -3.52 -22.64 1.84
CA GLN A 10 -2.43 -22.90 0.88
C GLN A 10 -2.46 -22.23 -0.51
N ALA A 11 -1.53 -21.29 -0.68
CA ALA A 11 -0.78 -21.20 -1.93
C ALA A 11 0.68 -21.59 -1.62
N ASP A 12 1.02 -22.81 -2.03
CA ASP A 12 2.40 -23.19 -2.35
C ASP A 12 2.96 -22.15 -3.33
N ASN A 13 4.07 -21.52 -2.97
CA ASN A 13 4.94 -20.90 -3.95
C ASN A 13 6.37 -21.21 -3.55
N THR A 14 6.97 -22.03 -4.41
CA THR A 14 8.34 -22.48 -4.43
C THR A 14 9.30 -21.29 -4.51
N ASP A 15 9.97 -20.98 -3.40
CA ASP A 15 11.29 -20.33 -3.47
C ASP A 15 12.32 -21.46 -3.50
N GLN A 16 12.65 -21.86 -4.72
CA GLN A 16 13.78 -22.72 -5.02
C GLN A 16 15.05 -21.88 -4.79
N ASP A 17 15.73 -22.08 -3.66
CA ASP A 17 17.15 -21.75 -3.52
C ASP A 17 17.90 -22.78 -2.66
N GLY A 18 18.68 -23.62 -3.35
CA GLY A 18 20.02 -24.03 -2.95
C GLY A 18 20.25 -24.68 -1.58
N SER A 19 19.99 -25.99 -1.46
CA SER A 19 20.92 -26.85 -0.70
C SER A 19 20.90 -28.29 -1.23
N ARG A 20 21.67 -28.51 -2.29
CA ARG A 20 22.01 -29.82 -2.85
C ARG A 20 23.28 -30.32 -2.14
N GLY A 21 23.21 -31.50 -1.52
CA GLY A 21 24.35 -32.24 -0.91
C GLY A 21 24.29 -32.27 0.63
N GLU A 22 24.45 -33.38 1.35
CA GLU A 22 24.94 -34.72 1.03
C GLU A 22 24.19 -35.72 1.93
N ARG A 23 23.66 -36.81 1.35
CA ARG A 23 23.48 -38.05 2.13
C ARG A 23 24.88 -38.65 2.30
N LYS A 24 25.39 -38.68 3.53
CA LYS A 24 26.43 -39.64 3.93
C LYS A 24 25.87 -40.59 4.97
N GLU A 25 25.42 -41.71 4.46
CA GLU A 25 25.33 -42.97 5.18
C GLU A 25 26.75 -43.42 5.54
N SER A 26 27.11 -43.48 6.83
CA SER A 26 28.21 -44.34 7.27
C SER A 26 28.12 -44.63 8.78
N GLY A 27 28.19 -45.92 9.12
CA GLY A 27 28.88 -46.39 10.31
C GLY A 27 28.11 -46.43 11.63
N LYS A 28 27.36 -47.52 11.86
CA LYS A 28 27.22 -48.08 13.21
C LYS A 28 28.63 -48.44 13.73
N ARG A 29 29.19 -47.71 14.70
CA ARG A 29 30.19 -48.16 15.71
C ARG A 29 30.57 -47.00 16.63
N GLY A 30 30.37 -47.18 17.95
CA GLY A 30 31.00 -46.34 18.98
C GLY A 30 30.12 -45.30 19.67
N ARG A 31 29.13 -45.73 20.46
CA ARG A 31 28.53 -44.84 21.48
C ARG A 31 29.34 -44.96 22.78
N LYS A 32 30.18 -43.97 23.09
CA LYS A 32 30.87 -43.79 24.39
C LYS A 32 30.64 -42.35 24.93
N PRO A 33 30.87 -42.10 26.23
CA PRO A 33 29.94 -41.40 27.12
C PRO A 33 30.05 -39.86 27.06
N GLY A 34 28.94 -39.18 26.75
CA GLY A 34 28.87 -37.70 26.72
C GLY A 34 27.48 -37.11 26.43
N ARG A 35 26.39 -37.85 26.71
CA ARG A 35 25.01 -37.60 26.24
C ARG A 35 24.33 -36.28 26.72
N LYS A 36 25.04 -35.35 27.35
CA LYS A 36 24.43 -34.10 27.88
C LYS A 36 24.61 -32.89 26.94
N ALA A 37 25.76 -32.72 26.28
CA ALA A 37 26.03 -31.59 25.39
C ALA A 37 25.23 -31.67 24.06
N GLU A 38 25.10 -32.87 23.50
CA GLU A 38 24.36 -33.08 22.24
C GLU A 38 22.86 -32.77 22.38
N LYS A 39 22.27 -33.01 23.56
CA LYS A 39 20.86 -32.67 23.85
C LYS A 39 20.63 -31.16 23.98
N SER A 40 21.57 -30.43 24.60
CA SER A 40 21.47 -28.96 24.67
C SER A 40 21.62 -28.33 23.28
N ASP A 41 22.52 -28.87 22.45
CA ASP A 41 22.72 -28.38 21.08
C ASP A 41 21.53 -28.67 20.17
N MET A 42 20.93 -29.86 20.31
CA MET A 42 19.67 -30.21 19.62
C MET A 42 18.53 -29.28 20.03
N ARG A 43 18.36 -29.01 21.33
CA ARG A 43 17.34 -28.08 21.83
C ARG A 43 17.58 -26.66 21.31
N ALA A 44 18.82 -26.19 21.29
CA ALA A 44 19.19 -24.88 20.77
C ALA A 44 18.95 -24.76 19.25
N LYS A 45 19.24 -25.80 18.47
CA LYS A 45 18.94 -25.83 17.02
C LYS A 45 17.43 -25.80 16.75
N LEU A 46 16.64 -26.57 17.49
CA LEU A 46 15.18 -26.57 17.37
C LEU A 46 14.59 -25.20 17.72
N GLU A 47 15.11 -24.55 18.76
CA GLU A 47 14.63 -23.21 19.14
C GLU A 47 14.99 -22.14 18.09
N ARG A 48 16.21 -22.18 17.54
CA ARG A 48 16.59 -21.30 16.42
C ARG A 48 15.71 -21.49 15.19
N SER A 49 15.40 -22.73 14.81
CA SER A 49 14.52 -23.02 13.67
C SER A 49 13.08 -22.56 13.92
N ARG A 50 12.58 -22.67 15.15
CA ARG A 50 11.27 -22.14 15.53
C ARG A 50 11.25 -20.61 15.46
N GLN A 51 12.31 -19.97 15.95
CA GLN A 51 12.43 -18.53 15.94
C GLN A 51 12.49 -17.98 14.51
N SER A 52 13.31 -18.57 13.64
CA SER A 52 13.37 -18.15 12.23
C SER A 52 12.03 -18.34 11.50
N ALA A 53 11.29 -19.42 11.80
CA ALA A 53 9.95 -19.63 11.26
C ALA A 53 8.94 -18.56 11.74
N ARG A 54 9.02 -18.13 13.02
CA ARG A 54 8.19 -17.04 13.55
C ARG A 54 8.53 -15.71 12.89
N GLU A 55 9.82 -15.40 12.77
CA GLU A 55 10.30 -14.18 12.12
C GLU A 55 9.89 -14.11 10.65
N CYS A 56 9.97 -15.24 9.92
CA CYS A 56 9.49 -15.33 8.54
C CYS A 56 7.99 -14.95 8.44
N ARG A 57 7.15 -15.49 9.34
CA ARG A 57 5.72 -15.15 9.38
C ARG A 57 5.48 -13.68 9.73
N ALA A 58 6.18 -13.16 10.74
CA ALA A 58 6.07 -11.77 11.14
C ALA A 58 6.49 -10.82 10.01
N ARG A 59 7.59 -11.12 9.32
CA ARG A 59 8.08 -10.36 8.17
C ARG A 59 7.10 -10.39 7.00
N LYS A 60 6.51 -11.55 6.70
CA LYS A 60 5.50 -11.68 5.64
C LYS A 60 4.25 -10.86 5.97
N LYS A 61 3.79 -10.89 7.23
CA LYS A 61 2.66 -10.08 7.69
C LYS A 61 2.93 -8.58 7.54
N LEU A 62 4.08 -8.10 8.02
CA LEU A 62 4.46 -6.69 7.90
C LEU A 62 4.58 -6.26 6.44
N ARG A 63 5.16 -7.11 5.57
CA ARG A 63 5.28 -6.82 4.14
C ARG A 63 3.90 -6.64 3.49
N TYR A 64 2.95 -7.51 3.77
CA TYR A 64 1.62 -7.40 3.19
C TYR A 64 0.82 -6.25 3.75
N GLN A 65 0.93 -5.98 5.06
CA GLN A 65 0.32 -4.80 5.66
C GLN A 65 0.79 -3.51 4.97
N TYR A 66 2.11 -3.36 4.76
CA TYR A 66 2.65 -2.19 4.06
C TYR A 66 2.14 -2.07 2.61
N LEU A 67 2.07 -3.20 1.88
CA LEU A 67 1.56 -3.20 0.51
C LEU A 67 0.06 -2.87 0.46
N GLU A 68 -0.72 -3.35 1.42
CA GLU A 68 -2.13 -3.05 1.55
C GLU A 68 -2.35 -1.56 1.83
N GLU A 69 -1.60 -0.99 2.78
CA GLU A 69 -1.63 0.46 3.08
C GLU A 69 -1.27 1.30 1.84
N LEU A 70 -0.21 0.94 1.11
CA LEU A 70 0.18 1.62 -0.13
C LEU A 70 -0.92 1.59 -1.20
N VAL A 71 -1.59 0.44 -1.37
CA VAL A 71 -2.67 0.29 -2.35
C VAL A 71 -3.87 1.13 -1.92
N ALA A 72 -4.26 1.08 -0.64
CA ALA A 72 -5.37 1.86 -0.10
C ALA A 72 -5.17 3.37 -0.27
N ASP A 73 -3.96 3.87 0.03
CA ASP A 73 -3.63 5.29 -0.15
C ASP A 73 -3.70 5.71 -1.62
N ARG A 74 -3.21 4.86 -2.53
CA ARG A 74 -3.29 5.11 -3.96
C ARG A 74 -4.73 5.11 -4.47
N GLU A 75 -5.54 4.14 -4.04
CA GLU A 75 -6.95 4.08 -4.39
C GLU A 75 -7.69 5.33 -3.92
N LYS A 76 -7.45 5.77 -2.68
CA LYS A 76 -8.01 7.02 -2.14
C LYS A 76 -7.62 8.25 -2.97
N ALA A 77 -6.36 8.37 -3.36
CA ALA A 77 -5.91 9.46 -4.23
C ALA A 77 -6.58 9.42 -5.61
N VAL A 78 -6.75 8.22 -6.19
CA VAL A 78 -7.46 8.05 -7.47
C VAL A 78 -8.93 8.45 -7.35
N PHE A 79 -9.60 8.09 -6.25
CA PHE A 79 -10.99 8.50 -6.01
C PHE A 79 -11.11 10.02 -5.90
N ALA A 80 -10.27 10.67 -5.10
CA ALA A 80 -10.28 12.13 -4.96
C ALA A 80 -10.09 12.85 -6.30
N LEU A 81 -9.09 12.41 -7.10
CA LEU A 81 -8.84 12.99 -8.42
C LEU A 81 -9.99 12.76 -9.40
N ARG A 82 -10.68 11.62 -9.32
CA ARG A 82 -11.87 11.35 -10.15
C ARG A 82 -13.03 12.26 -9.79
N GLU A 83 -13.27 12.49 -8.50
CA GLU A 83 -14.30 13.43 -8.03
C GLU A 83 -14.00 14.86 -8.48
N GLU A 84 -12.74 15.29 -8.39
CA GLU A 84 -12.31 16.60 -8.92
C GLU A 84 -12.54 16.71 -10.43
N LEU A 85 -12.12 15.71 -11.21
CA LEU A 85 -12.31 15.68 -12.65
C LEU A 85 -13.80 15.70 -13.01
N GLU A 86 -14.63 14.96 -12.28
CA GLU A 86 -16.08 14.97 -12.50
C GLU A 86 -16.69 16.35 -12.27
N LYS A 87 -16.27 17.07 -11.22
CA LYS A 87 -16.68 18.47 -10.98
C LYS A 87 -16.33 19.36 -12.17
N TYR A 88 -15.07 19.32 -12.66
CA TYR A 88 -14.66 20.10 -13.82
C TYR A 88 -15.42 19.72 -15.10
N SER A 89 -15.72 18.44 -15.28
CA SER A 89 -16.50 17.94 -16.42
C SER A 89 -17.94 18.46 -16.41
N GLN A 90 -18.59 18.44 -15.24
CA GLN A 90 -19.93 19.01 -15.06
C GLN A 90 -19.91 20.52 -15.30
N MET A 91 -18.94 21.22 -14.72
CA MET A 91 -18.73 22.65 -14.89
C MET A 91 -18.51 23.03 -16.38
N SER A 92 -17.72 22.25 -17.12
CA SER A 92 -17.53 22.46 -18.56
C SER A 92 -18.82 22.29 -19.36
N LYS A 93 -19.72 21.37 -18.95
CA LYS A 93 -21.01 21.17 -19.62
C LYS A 93 -21.97 22.34 -19.36
N GLU A 94 -21.97 22.87 -18.15
CA GLU A 94 -22.77 24.05 -17.78
C GLU A 94 -22.31 25.29 -18.55
N LEU A 95 -20.99 25.52 -18.62
CA LEU A 95 -20.41 26.61 -19.42
C LEU A 95 -20.76 26.48 -20.90
N ALA A 96 -20.73 25.26 -21.45
CA ALA A 96 -21.16 25.01 -22.84
C ALA A 96 -22.65 25.33 -23.07
N GLN A 97 -23.47 25.33 -22.01
CA GLN A 97 -24.89 25.71 -22.04
C GLN A 97 -25.12 27.20 -21.73
N ASN A 98 -24.05 28.01 -21.65
CA ASN A 98 -24.06 29.41 -21.18
C ASN A 98 -24.59 29.60 -19.75
N ASN A 99 -24.59 28.55 -18.94
CA ASN A 99 -24.87 28.66 -17.51
C ASN A 99 -23.55 28.89 -16.78
N ILE A 100 -23.52 29.88 -15.89
CA ILE A 100 -22.38 30.11 -15.00
C ILE A 100 -22.48 29.11 -13.85
N PRO A 101 -21.51 28.20 -13.68
CA PRO A 101 -21.52 27.20 -12.62
C PRO A 101 -21.44 27.84 -11.25
N GLN A 102 -22.17 27.29 -10.27
CA GLN A 102 -22.06 27.72 -8.88
C GLN A 102 -20.65 27.38 -8.35
N GLY A 103 -19.98 28.35 -7.72
CA GLY A 103 -18.59 28.20 -7.23
C GLY A 103 -17.51 28.62 -8.23
N MET A 104 -17.89 29.13 -9.41
CA MET A 104 -16.91 29.66 -10.37
C MET A 104 -16.16 30.89 -9.81
N ASP A 105 -16.83 31.73 -9.02
CA ASP A 105 -16.21 32.89 -8.36
C ASP A 105 -15.14 32.48 -7.35
N ASP A 106 -15.40 31.40 -6.58
CA ASP A 106 -14.44 30.86 -5.60
C ASP A 106 -13.23 30.25 -6.30
N LEU A 107 -13.43 29.51 -7.40
CA LEU A 107 -12.35 28.97 -8.22
C LEU A 107 -11.51 30.08 -8.87
N LEU A 108 -12.15 31.13 -9.38
CA LEU A 108 -11.46 32.28 -9.96
C LEU A 108 -10.66 33.05 -8.89
N ALA A 109 -11.18 33.14 -7.67
CA ALA A 109 -10.47 33.71 -6.52
C ALA A 109 -9.27 32.85 -6.10
N GLU A 110 -9.42 31.53 -6.05
CA GLU A 110 -8.34 30.59 -5.75
C GLU A 110 -7.24 30.64 -6.81
N MET A 111 -7.60 30.79 -8.09
CA MET A 111 -6.66 30.98 -9.20
C MET A 111 -6.05 32.40 -9.25
N GLY A 112 -6.40 33.30 -8.33
CA GLY A 112 -5.89 34.67 -8.28
C GLY A 112 -6.36 35.55 -9.44
N MET A 113 -7.45 35.18 -10.11
CA MET A 113 -8.02 35.92 -11.24
C MET A 113 -8.97 37.04 -10.78
N THR A 114 -9.31 37.11 -9.49
CA THR A 114 -10.17 38.16 -8.95
C THR A 114 -9.46 38.98 -7.87
N GLN A 115 -8.88 40.12 -8.28
CA GLN A 115 -8.92 41.39 -7.55
C GLN A 115 -8.29 42.54 -8.37
N ALA A 116 -9.14 43.46 -8.86
CA ALA A 116 -9.03 44.93 -8.69
C ALA A 116 -9.85 45.69 -9.76
N GLY A 117 -10.89 46.43 -9.30
CA GLY A 117 -11.45 47.67 -9.87
C GLY A 117 -11.86 47.66 -11.35
N ASN A 118 -13.12 47.90 -11.72
CA ASN A 118 -13.85 49.13 -11.39
C ASN A 118 -12.95 50.35 -11.15
N GLU A 119 -11.94 50.57 -11.99
CA GLU A 119 -11.57 51.95 -12.32
C GLU A 119 -12.53 52.41 -13.41
N ALA A 120 -13.38 53.33 -13.00
CA ALA A 120 -14.22 54.10 -13.89
C ALA A 120 -13.41 54.50 -15.12
N PHE A 121 -13.87 54.06 -16.30
CA PHE A 121 -13.61 54.81 -17.52
C PHE A 121 -14.40 56.10 -17.37
N ASP A 122 -13.84 57.00 -16.57
CA ASP A 122 -14.37 58.31 -16.29
C ASP A 122 -14.44 59.00 -17.64
N SER A 123 -15.66 59.07 -18.17
CA SER A 123 -15.99 59.89 -19.31
C SER A 123 -15.68 61.32 -18.89
N LYS A 124 -14.46 61.80 -19.17
CA LYS A 124 -14.23 63.25 -19.17
C LYS A 124 -15.15 63.85 -20.22
N PRO A 125 -16.10 64.73 -19.83
CA PRO A 125 -16.83 65.49 -20.81
C PRO A 125 -15.87 66.47 -21.50
N SER A 126 -16.18 66.72 -22.77
CA SER A 126 -15.57 67.72 -23.64
C SER A 126 -15.28 69.06 -22.95
N VAL A 127 -14.08 69.61 -23.21
CA VAL A 127 -13.90 70.97 -23.78
C VAL A 127 -12.70 70.92 -24.71
#